data_AF-A0A1F3TW11-F1
#
_entry.id   AF-A0A1F3TW11-F1
#
_cell.length_a   1.000
_cell.length_b   1.000
_cell.length_c   1.000
_cell.angle_alpha   90.00
_cell.angle_beta   90.00
_cell.angle_gamma   90.00
#
_symmetry.space_group_name_H-M   'P 1'
#
loop_
_entity.id
_entity.type
_entity.pdbx_description
1 polymer ?
#
loop_
_entity_poly.entity_id
_entity_poly.type
_entity_poly.pdbx_seq_one_letter_code
_entity_poly.pdbx_strand_id
1 'polypeptide(L)'
;MNMQSEKHEIFTGFRKDNVIEAKLLVGAAFKDDGVSYYKIRLMMFPGYTYYLVKNQNAADKYTVYSRMIVDNKKQLKFLNPVGNGVLDSKLQSYLEVRFPMLRAYVYMSLYPQKQNHKE
;
A
#
# COMPACT_ATOMS: atom_id res chain seq x y z
N MET A 1 13.11 20.34 6.39
CA MET A 1 11.76 20.33 5.79
C MET A 1 11.03 19.11 6.33
N ASN A 2 9.97 19.31 7.12
CA ASN A 2 9.14 18.20 7.59
C ASN A 2 8.36 17.67 6.39
N MET A 3 8.83 16.58 5.78
CA MET A 3 8.08 15.88 4.76
C MET A 3 6.85 15.28 5.43
N GLN A 4 5.70 15.90 5.21
CA GLN A 4 4.43 15.36 5.67
C GLN A 4 4.24 14.02 4.96
N SER A 5 4.10 12.95 5.75
CA SER A 5 3.92 11.59 5.24
C SER A 5 2.57 11.07 5.71
N GLU A 6 1.76 10.60 4.78
CA GLU A 6 0.48 9.97 5.08
C GLU A 6 0.73 8.52 5.51
N LYS A 7 0.19 8.13 6.67
CA LYS A 7 0.23 6.74 7.14
C LYS A 7 -1.14 6.11 6.95
N HIS A 8 -1.23 5.10 6.11
CA HIS A 8 -2.43 4.32 5.85
C HIS A 8 -2.30 2.95 6.52
N GLU A 9 -3.23 2.58 7.38
CA GLU A 9 -3.21 1.26 8.00
C GLU A 9 -3.55 0.14 7.00
N ILE A 10 -2.92 -1.01 7.18
CA ILE A 10 -3.18 -2.21 6.37
C ILE A 10 -3.71 -3.31 7.27
N PHE A 11 -4.86 -3.86 6.89
CA PHE A 11 -5.57 -4.90 7.63
C PHE A 11 -5.62 -6.20 6.84
N THR A 12 -5.69 -7.33 7.53
CA THR A 12 -6.24 -8.58 6.98
C THR A 12 -7.63 -8.81 7.58
N GLY A 13 -8.43 -9.66 6.96
CA GLY A 13 -9.77 -10.01 7.42
C GLY A 13 -10.61 -10.68 6.35
N PHE A 14 -11.87 -10.95 6.68
CA PHE A 14 -12.82 -11.56 5.76
C PHE A 14 -13.62 -10.47 5.06
N ARG A 15 -13.52 -10.39 3.74
CA ARG A 15 -14.34 -9.47 2.95
C ARG A 15 -15.76 -10.04 2.82
N LYS A 16 -16.75 -9.27 3.24
CA LYS A 16 -18.17 -9.45 2.91
C LYS A 16 -18.67 -8.18 2.24
N ASP A 17 -18.83 -8.25 0.92
CA ASP A 17 -19.23 -7.11 0.07
C ASP A 17 -18.37 -5.86 0.26
N ASN A 18 -18.88 -4.90 1.04
CA ASN A 18 -18.32 -3.57 1.31
C ASN A 18 -17.67 -3.45 2.70
N VAL A 19 -17.63 -4.53 3.49
CA VAL A 19 -17.04 -4.55 4.84
C VAL A 19 -15.95 -5.61 4.93
N ILE A 20 -14.90 -5.28 5.68
CA ILE A 20 -13.90 -6.25 6.13
C ILE A 20 -14.25 -6.61 7.58
N GLU A 21 -14.64 -7.86 7.81
CA GLU A 21 -14.88 -8.42 9.14
C GLU A 21 -13.59 -9.01 9.73
N ALA A 22 -13.57 -9.15 11.06
CA ALA A 22 -12.43 -9.68 11.81
C ALA A 22 -11.09 -9.00 11.44
N LYS A 23 -11.11 -7.66 11.34
CA LYS A 23 -9.94 -6.87 10.96
C LYS A 23 -8.81 -7.10 11.95
N LEU A 24 -7.67 -7.50 11.42
CA LEU A 24 -6.42 -7.54 12.15
C LEU A 24 -5.44 -6.58 11.48
N LEU A 25 -4.88 -5.64 12.24
CA LEU A 25 -3.84 -4.75 11.76
C LEU A 25 -2.57 -5.56 11.47
N VAL A 26 -2.07 -5.50 10.23
CA VAL A 26 -0.91 -6.29 9.77
C VAL A 26 0.19 -5.44 9.16
N GLY A 27 0.03 -4.13 9.10
CA GLY A 27 1.05 -3.25 8.56
C GLY A 27 0.56 -1.83 8.32
N ALA A 28 1.37 -1.07 7.60
CA ALA A 28 1.04 0.26 7.14
C ALA A 28 1.67 0.57 5.79
N ALA A 29 1.02 1.45 5.03
CA ALA A 29 1.54 2.09 3.85
C ALA A 29 1.86 3.55 4.15
N PHE A 30 3.01 4.02 3.68
CA PHE A 30 3.45 5.39 3.86
C PHE A 30 3.55 6.08 2.49
N LYS A 31 2.97 7.27 2.38
CA LYS A 31 3.08 8.10 1.19
C LYS A 31 3.71 9.44 1.57
N ASP A 32 4.91 9.66 1.06
CA ASP A 32 5.59 10.94 1.25
C ASP A 32 4.97 11.98 0.31
N ASP A 33 5.04 13.26 0.68
CA ASP A 33 4.59 14.32 -0.21
C ASP A 33 5.41 14.35 -1.52
N GLY A 34 4.73 14.64 -2.63
CA GLY A 34 5.33 14.70 -3.97
C GLY A 34 5.70 13.34 -4.60
N VAL A 35 5.48 12.19 -3.93
CA VAL A 35 5.71 10.87 -4.54
C VAL A 35 4.40 10.19 -5.01
N SER A 36 4.49 9.45 -6.12
CA SER A 36 3.35 8.77 -6.75
C SER A 36 3.14 7.31 -6.32
N TYR A 37 3.85 6.87 -5.27
CA TYR A 37 3.83 5.49 -4.79
C TYR A 37 3.72 5.44 -3.27
N TYR A 38 3.24 4.29 -2.76
CA TYR A 38 3.21 4.00 -1.33
C TYR A 38 4.32 3.02 -0.95
N LYS A 39 4.96 3.24 0.19
CA LYS A 39 5.89 2.30 0.83
C LYS A 39 5.10 1.42 1.80
N ILE A 40 4.88 0.15 1.44
CA ILE A 40 4.19 -0.83 2.27
C ILE A 40 5.20 -1.52 3.19
N ARG A 41 4.87 -1.58 4.48
CA ARG A 41 5.59 -2.37 5.50
C ARG A 41 4.60 -3.29 6.19
N LEU A 42 4.80 -4.60 6.05
CA LEU A 42 3.99 -5.63 6.69
C LEU A 42 4.71 -6.13 7.94
N MET A 43 3.97 -6.27 9.04
CA MET A 43 4.51 -6.72 10.34
C MET A 43 5.06 -8.15 10.27
N MET A 44 4.50 -9.01 9.41
CA MET A 44 4.95 -10.39 9.21
C MET A 44 6.32 -10.49 8.48
N PHE A 45 6.76 -9.41 7.82
CA PHE A 45 8.05 -9.34 7.12
C PHE A 45 8.83 -8.11 7.58
N PRO A 46 9.32 -8.11 8.83
CA PRO A 46 10.06 -6.97 9.36
C PRO A 46 11.31 -6.70 8.51
N GLY A 47 11.61 -5.42 8.30
CA GLY A 47 12.75 -4.98 7.48
C GLY A 47 12.49 -4.92 5.97
N TYR A 48 11.42 -5.54 5.47
CA TYR A 48 11.06 -5.46 4.05
C TYR A 48 10.16 -4.26 3.76
N THR A 49 10.47 -3.54 2.68
CA THR A 49 9.62 -2.48 2.13
C THR A 49 9.19 -2.87 0.73
N TYR A 50 7.88 -2.89 0.52
CA TYR A 50 7.28 -3.07 -0.80
C TYR A 50 6.80 -1.71 -1.33
N TYR A 51 6.62 -1.60 -2.64
CA TYR A 51 6.26 -0.35 -3.30
C TYR A 51 4.99 -0.58 -4.10
N LEU A 52 3.91 0.08 -3.70
CA LEU A 52 2.63 0.04 -4.38
C LEU A 52 2.53 1.25 -5.30
N VAL A 53 2.43 0.99 -6.60
CA VAL A 53 2.49 2.00 -7.67
C VAL A 53 1.22 1.94 -8.49
N LYS A 54 0.61 3.10 -8.76
CA LYS A 54 -0.57 3.19 -9.63
C LYS A 54 -0.21 2.89 -11.08
N ASN A 55 -1.01 2.08 -11.75
CA ASN A 55 -0.81 1.77 -13.16
C ASN A 55 -1.27 2.96 -14.02
N GLN A 56 -0.46 3.38 -15.00
CA GLN A 56 -0.76 4.56 -15.83
C GLN A 56 -2.01 4.36 -16.71
N ASN A 57 -2.24 3.12 -17.17
CA ASN A 57 -3.32 2.79 -18.11
C ASN A 57 -4.61 2.30 -17.44
N ALA A 58 -4.67 2.28 -16.10
CA ALA A 58 -5.82 1.78 -15.36
C ALA A 58 -5.99 2.55 -14.05
N ALA A 59 -7.04 3.37 -13.98
CA ALA A 59 -7.26 4.31 -12.87
C ALA A 59 -7.50 3.63 -11.51
N ASP A 60 -7.94 2.38 -11.52
CA ASP A 60 -8.31 1.56 -10.38
C ASP A 60 -7.27 0.47 -10.04
N LYS A 61 -6.21 0.32 -10.84
CA LYS A 61 -5.23 -0.77 -10.68
C LYS A 61 -3.87 -0.27 -10.22
N TYR A 62 -3.25 -1.08 -9.39
CA TYR A 62 -1.94 -0.86 -8.82
C TYR A 62 -1.08 -2.12 -8.96
N THR A 63 0.23 -1.94 -8.97
CA THR A 63 1.21 -3.03 -8.95
C THR A 63 2.08 -2.90 -7.71
N VAL A 64 2.35 -4.03 -7.04
CA VAL A 64 3.26 -4.09 -5.90
C VAL A 64 4.62 -4.60 -6.36
N TYR A 65 5.67 -3.87 -6.06
CA TYR A 65 7.06 -4.19 -6.38
C TYR A 65 7.87 -4.44 -5.11
N SER A 66 8.82 -5.37 -5.15
CA SER A 66 9.70 -5.65 -4.01
C SER A 66 10.98 -4.82 -4.00
N ARG A 67 11.25 -4.08 -5.09
CA ARG A 67 12.47 -3.28 -5.21
C ARG A 67 12.22 -1.95 -5.91
N MET A 68 12.86 -0.91 -5.40
CA MET A 68 12.96 0.41 -6.02
C MET A 68 14.43 0.75 -6.19
N ILE A 69 14.80 1.24 -7.38
CA ILE A 69 16.13 1.76 -7.67
C ILE A 69 16.02 3.17 -8.26
N VAL A 70 17.07 3.96 -8.10
CA VAL A 70 17.27 5.18 -8.87
C VAL A 70 18.29 4.85 -9.95
N ASP A 71 17.94 5.04 -11.22
CA ASP A 71 18.87 4.77 -12.31
C ASP A 71 19.91 5.90 -12.47
N ASN A 72 20.87 5.71 -13.38
CA ASN A 72 21.94 6.67 -13.64
C ASN A 72 21.43 8.05 -14.13
N LYS A 73 20.22 8.12 -14.67
CA LYS A 73 19.54 9.36 -15.09
C LYS A 73 18.69 9.96 -13.96
N LYS A 74 18.87 9.50 -12.73
CA LYS A 74 18.09 9.89 -11.53
C LYS A 74 16.59 9.57 -11.65
N GLN A 75 16.21 8.60 -12.49
CA GLN A 75 14.83 8.18 -12.63
C GLN A 75 14.51 7.03 -11.68
N LEU A 76 13.38 7.12 -10.98
CA LEU A 76 12.87 6.03 -10.16
C LEU A 76 12.39 4.89 -11.04
N LYS A 77 12.87 3.67 -10.75
CA LYS A 77 12.38 2.43 -11.38
C LYS A 77 11.95 1.45 -10.31
N PHE A 78 10.80 0.83 -10.54
CA PHE A 78 10.26 -0.23 -9.72
C PHE A 78 10.48 -1.57 -10.41
N LEU A 79 11.02 -2.54 -9.68
CA LEU A 79 11.45 -3.83 -10.21
C LEU A 79 10.82 -4.95 -9.39
N ASN A 80 10.76 -6.14 -9.99
CA ASN A 80 10.24 -7.36 -9.38
C ASN A 80 8.79 -7.20 -8.92
N PRO A 81 7.80 -7.26 -9.83
CA PRO A 81 6.40 -7.26 -9.44
C PRO A 81 6.09 -8.51 -8.62
N VAL A 82 5.53 -8.31 -7.43
CA VAL A 82 5.23 -9.37 -6.44
C VAL A 82 3.78 -9.35 -5.97
N GLY A 83 2.94 -8.49 -6.56
CA GLY A 83 1.54 -8.38 -6.21
C GLY A 83 0.81 -7.32 -7.01
N ASN A 84 -0.48 -7.18 -6.73
CA ASN A 84 -1.36 -6.24 -7.39
C ASN A 84 -2.31 -5.60 -6.38
N GLY A 85 -2.82 -4.42 -6.72
CA GLY A 85 -3.86 -3.75 -5.95
C GLY A 85 -5.02 -3.31 -6.84
N VAL A 86 -6.23 -3.28 -6.28
CA VAL A 86 -7.45 -2.88 -6.96
C VAL A 86 -8.27 -1.97 -6.04
N LEU A 87 -8.71 -0.84 -6.60
CA LEU A 87 -9.69 0.04 -5.98
C LEU A 87 -11.08 -0.43 -6.41
N ASP A 88 -11.67 -1.32 -5.62
CA ASP A 88 -12.99 -1.89 -5.90
C ASP A 88 -14.10 -0.86 -5.57
N SER A 89 -14.99 -0.62 -6.53
CA SER A 89 -16.11 0.33 -6.38
C SER A 89 -17.08 -0.06 -5.26
N LYS A 90 -17.13 -1.34 -4.87
CA LYS A 90 -17.93 -1.85 -3.75
C LYS A 90 -17.23 -1.68 -2.40
N LEU A 91 -15.90 -1.52 -2.36
CA LEU A 91 -15.10 -1.40 -1.13
C LEU A 91 -14.39 -0.05 -1.07
N GLN A 92 -15.16 1.05 -1.07
CA GLN A 92 -14.62 2.40 -1.26
C GLN A 92 -13.69 2.89 -0.15
N SER A 93 -13.70 2.27 1.03
CA SER A 93 -12.83 2.67 2.14
C SER A 93 -11.44 2.02 2.10
N TYR A 94 -11.23 1.03 1.24
CA TYR A 94 -9.98 0.26 1.19
C TYR A 94 -9.50 0.05 -0.24
N LEU A 95 -8.18 0.09 -0.41
CA LEU A 95 -7.53 -0.54 -1.55
C LEU A 95 -7.28 -2.02 -1.21
N GLU A 96 -7.80 -2.91 -2.03
CA GLU A 96 -7.52 -4.35 -1.92
C GLU A 96 -6.14 -4.62 -2.52
N VAL A 97 -5.25 -5.24 -1.75
CA VAL A 97 -3.87 -5.57 -2.17
C VAL A 97 -3.65 -7.05 -2.01
N ARG A 98 -3.22 -7.71 -3.09
CA ARG A 98 -2.94 -9.13 -3.14
C ARG A 98 -1.44 -9.37 -3.26
N PHE A 99 -0.93 -10.21 -2.37
CA PHE A 99 0.39 -10.82 -2.48
C PHE A 99 0.19 -12.30 -2.83
N PRO A 100 0.45 -12.75 -4.08
CA PRO A 100 0.22 -14.14 -4.49
C PRO A 100 0.89 -15.17 -3.58
N MET A 101 2.09 -14.85 -3.06
CA MET A 101 2.82 -15.71 -2.12
C MET A 101 2.06 -15.97 -0.81
N LEU A 102 1.26 -15.00 -0.34
CA LEU A 102 0.50 -15.12 0.91
C LEU A 102 -0.83 -15.84 0.72
N ARG A 103 -1.27 -16.05 -0.52
CA ARG A 103 -2.61 -16.55 -0.87
C ARG A 103 -3.74 -15.81 -0.15
N ALA A 104 -3.49 -14.56 0.23
CA ALA A 104 -4.39 -13.72 1.01
C ALA A 104 -4.43 -12.30 0.44
N TYR A 105 -5.52 -11.61 0.75
CA TYR A 105 -5.68 -10.20 0.50
C TYR A 105 -5.40 -9.42 1.79
N VAL A 106 -4.78 -8.26 1.63
CA VAL A 106 -4.70 -7.25 2.67
C VAL A 106 -5.40 -5.99 2.17
N TYR A 107 -5.91 -5.19 3.08
CA TYR A 107 -6.78 -4.06 2.79
C TYR A 107 -6.15 -2.81 3.36
N MET A 108 -5.64 -1.95 2.48
CA MET A 108 -5.05 -0.66 2.86
C MET A 108 -6.15 0.38 2.99
N SER A 109 -6.29 1.02 4.15
CA SER A 109 -7.23 2.13 4.34
C SER A 109 -6.91 3.28 3.39
N LEU A 110 -7.91 3.81 2.69
CA LEU A 110 -7.73 5.03 1.89
C LEU A 110 -7.66 6.31 2.75
N TYR A 111 -8.09 6.21 4.00
CA TYR A 111 -8.05 7.33 4.95
C TYR A 111 -6.79 7.22 5.81
N PRO A 112 -5.87 8.20 5.73
CA PRO A 112 -4.66 8.18 6.53
C PRO A 112 -4.95 8.44 8.00
N GLN A 113 -4.16 7.85 8.90
CA GLN A 113 -4.18 8.20 10.31
C GLN A 113 -3.64 9.62 10.49
N LYS A 114 -4.35 10.43 11.27
CA LYS A 114 -3.83 11.69 11.78
C LYS A 114 -2.60 11.37 12.63
N GLN A 115 -1.41 11.78 12.19
CA GLN A 115 -0.23 11.77 13.04
C GLN A 115 -0.45 12.82 14.12
N ASN A 116 -1.01 12.43 15.27
CA ASN A 116 -0.96 13.25 16.46
C ASN A 116 0.51 13.29 16.88
N HIS A 117 1.23 14.34 16.46
CA HIS A 117 2.45 14.75 17.13
C HIS A 117 2.08 15.01 18.59
N LYS A 118 2.37 14.05 19.48
CA LYS A 118 2.50 14.38 20.89
C LYS A 118 3.83 15.11 21.02
N GLU A 119 3.73 16.38 21.40
CA GLU A 119 4.82 17.24 21.86
C GLU A 119 5.59 16.60 23.03
#